data_AF-A0A9D7YL11-F1
#
_entry.id   AF-A0A9D7YL11-F1
#
_cell.length_a   1.000
_cell.length_b   1.000
_cell.length_c   1.000
_cell.angle_alpha   90.00
_cell.angle_beta   90.00
_cell.angle_gamma   90.00
#
_symmetry.space_group_name_H-M   'P 1'
#
loop_
_entity.id
_entity.type
_entity.pdbx_description
1 polymer ?
#
loop_
_entity_poly.entity_id
_entity_poly.type
_entity_poly.pdbx_seq_one_letter_code
_entity_poly.pdbx_strand_id
1 'polypeptide(L)'
;MSTSPLHLRLREVTEGVSFRTLAEVTGVHAENVRRYMLGQSPSIEFLAGICGAFNINADWLLTGRGPRSPTAETRASAVDSARPGEILAAIAESIERLQSRLDRVETYVLTLEARLRAEQENPGDAPSPPPRSRSARAKRVADALPRRRPQDGG
;
A
#
# COMPACT_ATOMS: atom_id res chain seq x y z
N MET A 1 27.90 -10.19 -21.06
CA MET A 1 27.96 -10.62 -19.64
C MET A 1 26.70 -11.39 -19.33
N SER A 2 26.80 -12.71 -19.12
CA SER A 2 25.65 -13.57 -18.86
C SER A 2 25.03 -13.19 -17.51
N THR A 3 23.88 -12.52 -17.54
CA THR A 3 23.15 -12.16 -16.32
C THR A 3 22.55 -13.44 -15.74
N SER A 4 22.91 -13.78 -14.50
CA SER A 4 22.37 -14.98 -13.85
C SER A 4 20.84 -14.91 -13.76
N PRO A 5 20.11 -16.03 -13.89
CA PRO A 5 18.65 -16.07 -13.75
C PRO A 5 18.14 -15.49 -12.42
N LEU A 6 18.95 -15.54 -11.35
CA LEU A 6 18.63 -14.91 -10.07
C LEU A 6 18.63 -13.38 -10.18
N HIS A 7 19.62 -12.79 -10.87
CA HIS A 7 19.71 -11.34 -11.06
C HIS A 7 18.57 -10.79 -11.92
N LEU A 8 18.07 -11.57 -12.88
CA LEU A 8 16.89 -11.19 -13.66
C LEU A 8 15.65 -11.06 -12.76
N ARG A 9 15.40 -12.06 -11.92
CA ARG A 9 14.27 -12.05 -10.97
C ARG A 9 14.42 -10.96 -9.91
N LEU A 10 15.62 -10.72 -9.40
CA LEU A 10 15.87 -9.59 -8.50
C LEU A 10 15.51 -8.26 -9.17
N ARG A 11 15.91 -8.04 -10.43
CA ARG A 11 15.55 -6.83 -11.16
C ARG A 11 14.05 -6.70 -11.41
N GLU A 12 13.38 -7.80 -11.75
CA GLU A 12 11.92 -7.86 -11.92
C GLU A 12 11.15 -7.55 -10.63
N VAL A 13 11.77 -7.81 -9.48
CA VAL A 13 11.20 -7.52 -8.16
C VAL A 13 11.43 -6.09 -7.74
N THR A 14 12.62 -5.57 -8.01
CA THR A 14 13.04 -4.25 -7.58
C THR A 14 12.86 -3.20 -8.67
N GLU A 15 12.07 -3.47 -9.70
CA GLU A 15 11.81 -2.54 -10.79
C GLU A 15 11.18 -1.25 -10.25
N GLY A 16 11.75 -0.10 -10.60
CA GLY A 16 11.30 1.21 -10.11
C GLY A 16 11.75 1.55 -8.68
N VAL A 17 12.47 0.67 -7.97
CA VAL A 17 12.96 0.94 -6.62
C VAL A 17 14.40 1.45 -6.65
N SER A 18 14.68 2.55 -5.94
CA SER A 18 16.04 3.10 -5.85
C SER A 18 16.96 2.20 -5.00
N PHE A 19 18.25 2.18 -5.32
CA PHE A 19 19.24 1.44 -4.50
C PHE A 19 19.32 1.93 -3.05
N ARG A 20 19.01 3.20 -2.80
CA ARG A 20 18.91 3.76 -1.45
C ARG A 20 17.76 3.13 -0.68
N THR A 21 16.58 3.05 -1.30
CA THR A 21 15.40 2.41 -0.70
C THR A 21 15.69 0.94 -0.42
N LEU A 22 16.34 0.22 -1.34
CA LEU A 22 16.73 -1.18 -1.11
C LEU A 22 17.72 -1.30 0.06
N ALA A 23 18.68 -0.40 0.21
CA ALA A 23 19.62 -0.38 1.33
C ALA A 23 18.91 -0.18 2.68
N GLU A 24 17.98 0.77 2.75
CA GLU A 24 17.18 1.05 3.94
C GLU A 24 16.31 -0.15 4.33
N VAL A 25 15.70 -0.79 3.35
CA VAL A 25 14.76 -1.90 3.55
C VAL A 25 15.47 -3.21 3.90
N THR A 26 16.65 -3.45 3.33
CA THR A 26 17.43 -4.68 3.57
C THR A 26 18.44 -4.55 4.71
N GLY A 27 18.70 -3.33 5.21
CA GLY A 27 19.73 -3.06 6.20
C GLY A 27 21.17 -3.19 5.65
N VAL A 28 21.33 -3.35 4.34
CA VAL A 28 22.63 -3.53 3.68
C VAL A 28 23.15 -2.20 3.13
N HIS A 29 24.46 -1.97 3.24
CA HIS A 29 25.08 -0.75 2.73
C HIS A 29 24.80 -0.53 1.23
N ALA A 30 24.49 0.70 0.81
CA ALA A 30 24.07 1.02 -0.56
C ALA A 30 25.08 0.58 -1.64
N GLU A 31 26.38 0.66 -1.35
CA GLU A 31 27.42 0.17 -2.26
C GLU A 31 27.36 -1.37 -2.46
N ASN A 32 27.03 -2.14 -1.42
CA ASN A 32 26.85 -3.59 -1.53
C ASN A 32 25.61 -3.92 -2.34
N VAL A 33 24.50 -3.20 -2.12
CA VAL A 33 23.27 -3.32 -2.93
C VAL A 33 23.58 -3.08 -4.41
N ARG A 34 24.31 -2.02 -4.73
CA ARG A 34 24.73 -1.70 -6.10
C ARG A 34 25.53 -2.84 -6.72
N ARG A 35 26.52 -3.38 -6.00
CA ARG A 35 27.34 -4.51 -6.48
C ARG A 35 26.50 -5.76 -6.73
N TYR A 36 25.57 -6.08 -5.82
CA TYR A 36 24.66 -7.20 -5.98
C TYR A 36 23.77 -7.04 -7.22
N MET A 37 23.21 -5.84 -7.46
CA MET A 37 22.39 -5.57 -8.64
C MET A 37 23.15 -5.55 -9.98
N LEU A 38 24.47 -5.36 -9.93
CA LEU A 38 25.37 -5.36 -11.09
C LEU A 38 25.97 -6.74 -11.42
N GLY A 39 25.60 -7.79 -10.69
CA GLY A 39 25.98 -9.17 -11.03
C GLY A 39 26.86 -9.86 -10.00
N GLN A 40 27.25 -9.19 -8.91
CA GLN A 40 27.90 -9.90 -7.79
C GLN A 40 26.87 -10.82 -7.11
N SER A 41 27.32 -11.97 -6.61
CA SER A 41 26.50 -12.87 -5.81
C SER A 41 26.00 -12.17 -4.54
N PRO A 42 24.67 -12.02 -4.36
CA PRO A 42 24.09 -11.42 -3.16
C PRO A 42 24.25 -12.31 -1.93
N SER A 43 24.29 -11.69 -0.75
CA SER A 43 24.27 -12.43 0.52
C SER A 43 22.86 -12.97 0.82
N ILE A 44 22.81 -14.01 1.65
CA ILE A 44 21.54 -14.59 2.12
C ILE A 44 20.73 -13.57 2.92
N GLU A 45 21.38 -12.74 3.74
CA GLU A 45 20.73 -11.66 4.49
C GLU A 45 20.05 -10.65 3.57
N PHE A 46 20.73 -10.25 2.48
CA PHE A 46 20.14 -9.35 1.49
C PHE A 46 18.90 -9.98 0.82
N LEU A 47 18.99 -11.25 0.40
CA LEU A 47 17.87 -11.96 -0.20
C LEU A 47 16.70 -12.12 0.78
N ALA A 48 16.97 -12.44 2.04
CA ALA A 48 15.96 -12.53 3.09
C ALA A 48 15.27 -11.18 3.32
N GLY A 49 16.03 -10.08 3.34
CA GLY A 49 15.50 -8.73 3.45
C GLY A 49 14.58 -8.37 2.28
N ILE A 50 14.96 -8.73 1.05
CA ILE A 50 14.11 -8.54 -0.13
C ILE A 50 12.84 -9.40 -0.04
N CYS A 51 12.96 -10.68 0.28
CA CYS A 51 11.80 -11.57 0.42
C CYS A 51 10.80 -11.06 1.47
N GLY A 52 11.30 -10.58 2.63
CA GLY A 52 10.47 -10.02 3.68
C GLY A 52 9.80 -8.71 3.28
N ALA A 53 10.54 -7.79 2.68
CA ALA A 53 10.04 -6.47 2.36
C ALA A 53 9.05 -6.43 1.19
N PHE A 54 9.29 -7.26 0.17
CA PHE A 54 8.44 -7.35 -1.02
C PHE A 54 7.42 -8.50 -0.92
N ASN A 55 7.41 -9.23 0.19
CA ASN A 55 6.55 -10.38 0.44
C ASN A 55 6.61 -11.43 -0.70
N ILE A 56 7.84 -11.85 -1.00
CA ILE A 56 8.18 -12.76 -2.10
C ILE A 56 8.60 -14.12 -1.57
N ASN A 57 8.23 -15.15 -2.32
CA ASN A 57 8.64 -16.51 -2.03
C ASN A 57 10.13 -16.70 -2.37
N ALA A 58 10.91 -17.12 -1.36
CA ALA A 58 12.33 -17.37 -1.51
C ALA A 58 12.63 -18.51 -2.51
N ASP A 59 11.78 -19.54 -2.59
CA ASP A 59 11.96 -20.62 -3.58
C ASP A 59 11.77 -20.09 -5.01
N TRP A 60 10.76 -19.26 -5.24
CA TRP A 60 10.58 -18.59 -6.54
C TRP A 60 11.77 -17.69 -6.88
N LEU A 61 12.31 -16.93 -5.91
CA LEU A 61 13.44 -16.04 -6.15
C LEU A 61 14.75 -16.80 -6.48
N LEU A 62 14.93 -18.01 -5.93
CA LEU A 62 16.14 -18.82 -6.09
C LEU A 62 16.03 -19.78 -7.27
N THR A 63 14.92 -20.49 -7.42
CA THR A 63 14.74 -21.58 -8.40
C THR A 63 13.82 -21.22 -9.58
N GLY A 64 12.94 -20.23 -9.41
CA GLY A 64 12.04 -19.74 -10.45
C GLY A 64 10.78 -20.59 -10.55
N ARG A 65 10.60 -21.49 -9.59
CA ARG A 65 9.47 -22.40 -9.49
C ARG A 65 8.52 -21.91 -8.40
N GLY A 66 7.25 -22.28 -8.55
CA GLY A 66 6.21 -21.91 -7.60
C GLY A 66 5.70 -20.46 -7.73
N PRO A 67 4.77 -20.05 -6.86
CA PRO A 67 4.18 -18.71 -6.90
C PRO A 67 5.16 -17.64 -6.40
N ARG A 68 5.17 -16.49 -7.08
CA ARG A 68 6.04 -15.35 -6.73
C ARG A 68 5.77 -14.78 -5.34
N SER A 69 4.51 -14.74 -4.90
CA SER A 69 4.15 -14.28 -3.54
C SER A 69 3.52 -15.42 -2.73
N PRO A 70 3.93 -15.60 -1.46
CA PRO A 70 3.32 -16.61 -0.58
C PRO A 70 1.82 -16.39 -0.39
N THR A 71 1.37 -15.13 -0.42
CA THR A 71 -0.05 -14.80 -0.26
C THR A 71 -0.91 -15.19 -1.46
N ALA A 72 -0.32 -15.28 -2.65
CA ALA A 72 -1.03 -15.77 -3.83
C ALA A 72 -1.37 -17.26 -3.68
N GLU A 73 -0.50 -18.04 -3.04
CA GLU A 73 -0.72 -19.46 -2.75
C GLU A 73 -1.84 -19.66 -1.73
N THR A 74 -1.86 -18.86 -0.66
CA THR A 74 -2.95 -18.89 0.33
C THR A 74 -4.28 -18.47 -0.29
N ARG A 75 -4.29 -17.45 -1.16
CA ARG A 75 -5.50 -17.01 -1.85
C ARG A 75 -5.99 -18.04 -2.86
N ALA A 76 -5.10 -18.63 -3.65
CA ALA A 76 -5.46 -19.68 -4.60
C ALA A 76 -6.00 -20.92 -3.88
N SER A 77 -5.34 -21.35 -2.80
CA SER A 77 -5.77 -22.51 -2.00
C SER A 77 -7.07 -22.22 -1.22
N ALA A 78 -7.29 -20.98 -0.79
CA ALA A 78 -8.56 -20.57 -0.17
C ALA A 78 -9.71 -20.57 -1.18
N VAL A 79 -9.47 -20.20 -2.44
CA VAL A 79 -10.48 -20.28 -3.51
C VAL A 79 -10.75 -21.73 -3.90
N ASP A 80 -9.73 -22.58 -3.92
CA ASP A 80 -9.86 -24.01 -4.28
C ASP A 80 -10.56 -24.83 -3.17
N SER A 81 -10.42 -24.42 -1.90
CA SER A 81 -11.12 -25.03 -0.76
C SER A 81 -12.45 -24.38 -0.40
N ALA A 82 -12.75 -23.19 -0.94
CA ALA A 82 -14.02 -22.51 -0.70
C ALA A 82 -15.17 -23.25 -1.39
N ARG A 83 -16.25 -23.47 -0.66
CA ARG A 83 -17.46 -24.06 -1.24
C ARG A 83 -18.06 -23.08 -2.25
N PRO A 84 -18.64 -23.54 -3.37
CA PRO A 84 -19.23 -22.65 -4.38
C PRO A 84 -20.22 -21.64 -3.81
N GLY A 85 -21.00 -22.01 -2.79
CA GLY A 85 -21.93 -21.10 -2.10
C GLY A 85 -21.27 -19.96 -1.35
N GLU A 86 -20.08 -20.18 -0.77
CA GLU A 86 -19.33 -19.14 -0.04
C GLU A 86 -18.72 -18.13 -1.02
N ILE A 87 -18.23 -18.61 -2.16
CA ILE A 87 -17.74 -17.75 -3.25
C ILE A 87 -18.89 -16.90 -3.79
N LEU A 88 -20.06 -17.51 -4.05
CA LEU A 88 -21.23 -16.80 -4.55
C LEU A 88 -21.73 -15.74 -3.55
N ALA A 89 -21.76 -16.06 -2.26
CA ALA A 89 -22.13 -15.12 -1.21
C ALA A 89 -21.16 -13.93 -1.13
N ALA A 90 -19.86 -14.19 -1.17
CA ALA A 90 -18.84 -13.13 -1.16
C ALA A 90 -18.90 -12.24 -2.42
N ILE A 91 -19.21 -12.81 -3.58
CA ILE A 91 -19.42 -12.04 -4.82
C ILE A 91 -20.68 -11.17 -4.69
N ALA A 92 -21.77 -11.71 -4.17
CA ALA A 92 -23.00 -10.94 -3.95
C ALA A 92 -22.74 -9.75 -3.00
N GLU A 93 -22.07 -9.97 -1.88
CA GLU A 93 -21.70 -8.91 -0.93
C GLU A 93 -20.78 -7.85 -1.58
N SER A 94 -19.84 -8.26 -2.42
CA SER A 94 -18.98 -7.34 -3.17
C SER A 94 -19.77 -6.48 -4.16
N ILE A 95 -20.75 -7.06 -4.86
CA ILE A 95 -21.63 -6.34 -5.78
C ILE A 95 -22.49 -5.33 -5.02
N GLU A 96 -23.11 -5.72 -3.91
CA GLU A 96 -23.92 -4.82 -3.07
C GLU A 96 -23.09 -3.65 -2.53
N ARG A 97 -21.85 -3.93 -2.12
CA ARG A 97 -20.91 -2.90 -1.67
C ARG A 97 -20.53 -1.94 -2.80
N LEU A 98 -20.36 -2.45 -4.02
CA LEU A 98 -20.06 -1.61 -5.19
C LEU A 98 -21.27 -0.76 -5.60
N GLN A 99 -22.47 -1.32 -5.59
CA GLN A 99 -23.72 -0.58 -5.82
C GLN A 99 -23.88 0.56 -4.80
N SER A 100 -23.73 0.25 -3.52
CA SER A 100 -23.79 1.25 -2.43
C SER A 100 -22.77 2.39 -2.60
N ARG A 101 -21.62 2.11 -3.24
CA ARG A 101 -20.62 3.14 -3.54
C ARG A 101 -21.01 3.98 -4.75
N LEU A 102 -21.60 3.37 -5.77
CA LEU A 102 -22.11 4.08 -6.95
C LEU A 102 -23.23 5.04 -6.55
N ASP A 103 -24.20 4.61 -5.74
CA ASP A 103 -25.31 5.45 -5.29
C ASP A 103 -24.80 6.72 -4.56
N ARG A 104 -23.75 6.58 -3.75
CA ARG A 104 -23.11 7.72 -3.06
C ARG A 104 -22.44 8.68 -4.04
N VAL A 105 -21.76 8.15 -5.06
CA VAL A 105 -21.10 8.96 -6.09
C VAL A 105 -22.16 9.70 -6.91
N GLU A 106 -23.23 9.01 -7.31
CA GLU A 106 -24.35 9.60 -8.04
C GLU A 106 -24.99 10.75 -7.24
N THR A 107 -25.29 10.51 -5.95
CA THR A 107 -25.82 11.55 -5.04
C THR A 107 -24.90 12.75 -4.96
N TYR A 108 -23.58 12.52 -4.87
CA TYR A 108 -22.58 13.58 -4.79
C TYR A 108 -22.53 14.40 -6.09
N VAL A 109 -22.58 13.75 -7.25
CA VAL A 109 -22.60 14.40 -8.55
C VAL A 109 -23.87 15.24 -8.71
N LEU A 110 -25.04 14.69 -8.41
CA LEU A 110 -26.31 15.44 -8.46
C LEU A 110 -26.28 16.67 -7.56
N THR A 111 -25.70 16.54 -6.35
CA THR A 111 -25.53 17.68 -5.44
C THR A 111 -24.59 18.73 -6.00
N LEU A 112 -23.47 18.33 -6.61
CA LEU A 112 -22.54 19.25 -7.26
C LEU A 112 -23.18 19.97 -8.45
N GLU A 113 -23.90 19.25 -9.30
CA GLU A 113 -24.60 19.82 -10.46
C GLU A 113 -25.65 20.84 -10.03
N ALA A 114 -26.43 20.55 -8.98
CA ALA A 114 -27.40 21.49 -8.42
C ALA A 114 -26.73 22.75 -7.88
N ARG A 115 -25.58 22.62 -7.19
CA ARG A 115 -24.81 23.76 -6.68
C ARG A 115 -24.21 24.61 -7.79
N LEU A 116 -23.63 23.98 -8.81
CA LEU A 116 -23.08 24.68 -9.96
C LEU A 116 -24.19 25.43 -10.72
N ARG A 117 -25.36 24.83 -10.91
CA ARG A 117 -26.50 25.51 -11.54
C ARG A 117 -26.96 26.72 -10.71
N ALA A 118 -27.07 26.59 -9.39
CA ALA A 118 -27.40 27.70 -8.50
C ALA A 118 -26.35 28.83 -8.53
N GLU A 119 -25.06 28.48 -8.62
CA GLU A 119 -23.95 29.44 -8.74
C GLU A 119 -23.95 30.16 -10.10
N GLN A 120 -24.42 29.50 -11.17
CA GLN A 120 -24.61 30.12 -12.48
C GLN A 120 -25.86 30.99 -12.60
N GLU A 121 -26.95 30.66 -11.89
CA GLU A 121 -28.18 31.45 -11.88
C GLU A 121 -28.14 32.66 -10.94
N ASN A 122 -27.26 32.67 -9.92
CA ASN A 122 -27.17 33.79 -8.98
C ASN A 122 -25.71 34.13 -8.55
N PRO A 123 -24.94 34.85 -9.39
CA PRO A 123 -23.52 35.15 -9.13
C PRO A 123 -23.26 36.14 -7.97
N GLY A 124 -24.32 36.64 -7.30
CA GLY A 124 -24.24 37.70 -6.29
C GLY A 124 -24.42 37.29 -4.83
N ASP A 125 -24.79 36.04 -4.52
CA ASP A 125 -25.21 35.64 -3.16
C ASP A 125 -24.55 34.33 -2.68
N ALA A 126 -23.22 34.21 -2.82
CA ALA A 126 -22.49 33.05 -2.33
C ALA A 126 -22.45 33.04 -0.79
N PRO A 127 -23.07 32.06 -0.09
CA PRO A 127 -22.83 31.88 1.33
C PRO A 127 -21.42 31.34 1.50
N SER A 128 -20.63 32.00 2.35
CA SER A 128 -19.26 31.61 2.68
C SER A 128 -19.17 30.11 3.02
N PRO A 129 -18.14 29.39 2.53
CA PRO A 129 -18.01 27.97 2.78
C PRO A 129 -18.00 27.68 4.29
N PRO A 130 -18.67 26.60 4.75
CA PRO A 130 -18.69 26.28 6.17
C PRO A 130 -17.26 26.09 6.67
N PRO A 131 -16.90 26.66 7.83
CA PRO A 131 -15.53 26.65 8.31
C PRO A 131 -15.08 25.20 8.47
N ARG A 132 -14.05 24.81 7.70
CA ARG A 132 -13.32 23.55 7.92
C ARG A 132 -12.79 23.59 9.35
N SER A 133 -13.44 22.87 10.26
CA SER A 133 -13.08 22.85 11.67
C SER A 133 -11.65 22.30 11.83
N ARG A 134 -10.68 23.20 11.99
CA ARG A 134 -9.28 22.87 12.33
C ARG A 134 -9.16 22.20 13.71
N SER A 135 -10.24 22.14 14.48
CA SER A 135 -10.28 21.65 15.86
C SER A 135 -10.18 20.12 16.01
N ALA A 136 -10.51 19.34 14.97
CA ALA A 136 -10.43 17.88 15.07
C ALA A 136 -8.99 17.33 14.96
N ARG A 137 -8.09 18.06 14.27
CA ARG A 137 -6.70 17.61 14.06
C ARG A 137 -5.76 18.05 15.19
N ALA A 138 -6.02 19.20 15.82
CA ALA A 138 -5.20 19.68 16.93
C ALA A 138 -5.39 18.85 18.23
N LYS A 139 -6.60 18.34 18.48
CA LYS A 139 -6.91 17.60 19.71
C LYS A 139 -6.24 16.21 19.78
N ARG A 140 -6.02 15.55 18.64
CA ARG A 140 -5.34 14.24 18.58
C ARG A 140 -3.82 14.30 18.77
N VAL A 141 -3.20 15.45 18.48
CA VAL A 141 -1.75 15.63 18.68
C VAL A 141 -1.44 16.00 20.12
N ALA A 142 -2.35 16.71 20.81
CA ALA A 142 -2.19 17.06 22.22
C ALA A 142 -2.35 15.86 23.18
N ASP A 143 -3.22 14.88 22.86
CA ASP A 143 -3.40 13.67 23.67
C ASP A 143 -2.30 12.62 23.49
N ALA A 144 -1.46 12.74 22.45
CA ALA A 144 -0.40 11.78 22.15
C ALA A 144 0.99 12.15 22.72
N LEU A 145 1.11 13.29 23.42
CA LEU A 145 2.38 13.69 24.05
C LEU A 145 2.44 13.20 25.51
N PRO A 146 3.42 12.36 25.89
CA PRO A 146 3.59 11.97 27.28
C PRO A 146 3.96 13.19 28.13
N ARG A 147 3.16 13.47 29.16
CA ARG A 147 3.44 14.53 30.15
C ARG A 147 4.77 14.21 30.84
N ARG A 148 5.78 15.06 30.63
CA ARG A 148 7.02 15.03 31.42
C ARG A 148 6.66 15.25 32.89
N ARG A 149 7.07 14.32 33.76
CA ARG A 149 7.00 14.50 35.21
C ARG A 149 7.81 15.74 35.61
N PRO A 150 7.32 16.57 36.55
CA PRO A 150 8.17 17.55 37.19
C PRO A 150 9.28 16.80 37.96
N GLN A 151 10.53 17.20 37.75
CA GLN A 151 11.63 16.82 38.64
C GLN A 151 11.47 17.63 39.93
N ASP A 152 11.24 16.92 41.03
CA ASP A 152 11.46 17.43 42.38
C ASP A 152 12.97 17.48 42.68
N GLY A 153 13.39 18.55 43.37
CA GLY A 153 14.68 18.66 44.08
C GLY A 153 15.60 19.74 43.50
N GLY A 154 16.00 20.79 44.24
CA GLY A 154 15.83 21.09 45.66
C GLY A 154 16.34 22.49 45.98
#